data_AF-A0A6J6D984-F1
#
_entry.id   AF-A0A6J6D984-F1
#
_cell.length_a   1.000
_cell.length_b   1.000
_cell.length_c   1.000
_cell.angle_alpha   90.00
_cell.angle_beta   90.00
_cell.angle_gamma   90.00
#
_symmetry.space_group_name_H-M   'P 1'
#
loop_
_entity.id
_entity.type
_entity.pdbx_description
1 polymer ?
#
loop_
_entity_poly.entity_id
_entity_poly.type
_entity_poly.pdbx_seq_one_letter_code
_entity_poly.pdbx_strand_id
1 'polypeptide(L)'
;MDSDSYPAIVDGRVVWIVDGYTTSSNYPYSRAESFTQAVTDASAANPFARNSINYIRNSVKATVDAYDGKVTLYAWDDKDPILQSWAKIFPDTLKPVSEMSGDLMAHVRYPTDLFKVQRSILGTYHVSDPGSFYSQEDAWMTPNDPVSGVTGALQPPYYLTMQVPGTNAPAYSLYTTYIPKSTGEASRNVLKGYLVADSDAGSVDGKISSEYGKLRLLNLPESTILPGPGQVQNAFSTDAEVSRLLNILRQGSTRVLNGNLLTLPVGGGLLYVQPVYIQSTGETSYPLLKKVLVAFGDKIAFEDTLDQALDTLFGGNSGADAGDGIPSLNPTTPVTPVVPGAPSAGTNAALQQALQQARAAISARESALASGDWAAYGKADAALKAALEAAIAASN
;
A
#
# COMPACT_ATOMS: atom_id res chain seq x y z
N MET A 1 15.74 16.74 6.27
CA MET A 1 14.38 16.62 5.74
C MET A 1 14.33 15.32 4.99
N ASP A 2 13.23 14.61 5.12
CA ASP A 2 12.95 13.39 4.38
C ASP A 2 12.78 13.67 2.89
N SER A 3 13.16 12.71 2.05
CA SER A 3 13.02 12.79 0.61
C SER A 3 11.59 12.50 0.10
N ASP A 4 10.73 11.88 0.92
CA ASP A 4 9.38 11.46 0.56
C ASP A 4 8.30 12.34 1.25
N SER A 5 8.19 13.58 0.79
CA SER A 5 7.09 14.50 1.16
C SER A 5 5.77 14.09 0.51
N TYR A 6 4.66 14.25 1.21
CA TYR A 6 3.35 13.75 0.77
C TYR A 6 2.22 14.73 1.03
N PRO A 7 1.20 14.77 0.15
CA PRO A 7 0.00 15.56 0.38
C PRO A 7 -0.99 14.80 1.28
N ALA A 8 -1.74 15.55 2.07
CA ALA A 8 -2.89 15.09 2.85
C ALA A 8 -4.03 16.10 2.72
N ILE A 9 -5.26 15.65 2.94
CA ILE A 9 -6.41 16.55 3.08
C ILE A 9 -6.63 16.74 4.56
N VAL A 10 -6.38 17.94 5.07
CA VAL A 10 -6.54 18.30 6.47
C VAL A 10 -7.54 19.44 6.55
N ASP A 11 -8.63 19.26 7.26
CA ASP A 11 -9.72 20.22 7.41
C ASP A 11 -10.25 20.71 6.05
N GLY A 12 -10.33 19.80 5.08
CA GLY A 12 -10.77 20.07 3.70
C GLY A 12 -9.76 20.83 2.83
N ARG A 13 -8.51 20.99 3.29
CA ARG A 13 -7.44 21.67 2.55
C ARG A 13 -6.30 20.72 2.23
N VAL A 14 -5.72 20.85 1.04
CA VAL A 14 -4.51 20.13 0.67
C VAL A 14 -3.31 20.72 1.41
N VAL A 15 -2.67 19.89 2.24
CA VAL A 15 -1.49 20.23 3.03
C VAL A 15 -0.38 19.24 2.69
N TRP A 16 0.80 19.74 2.35
CA TRP A 16 1.99 18.92 2.21
C TRP A 16 2.65 18.70 3.56
N ILE A 17 2.87 17.45 3.92
CA ILE A 17 3.57 17.06 5.15
C ILE A 17 5.00 16.69 4.79
N VAL A 18 5.96 17.25 5.53
CA VAL A 18 7.39 17.01 5.35
C VAL A 18 8.05 16.68 6.68
N ASP A 19 8.75 15.56 6.70
CA ASP A 19 9.49 15.11 7.87
C ASP A 19 10.83 15.83 8.01
N GLY A 20 11.02 16.47 9.17
CA GLY A 20 12.24 17.14 9.58
C GLY A 20 13.09 16.25 10.46
N TYR A 21 14.40 16.34 10.27
CA TYR A 21 15.39 15.60 11.05
C TYR A 21 16.33 16.56 11.76
N THR A 22 16.59 16.32 13.04
CA THR A 22 17.83 16.77 13.66
C THR A 22 18.89 15.70 13.41
N THR A 23 20.10 16.14 13.10
CA THR A 23 21.24 15.25 12.80
C THR A 23 22.52 15.80 13.41
N SER A 24 23.44 14.92 13.79
CA SER A 24 24.80 15.30 14.20
C SER A 24 25.81 14.29 13.67
N SER A 25 27.03 14.75 13.43
CA SER A 25 28.21 13.91 13.16
C SER A 25 29.08 13.67 14.41
N ASN A 26 28.74 14.32 15.53
CA ASN A 26 29.60 14.43 16.71
C ASN A 26 28.90 13.89 17.98
N TYR A 27 27.89 13.04 17.84
CA TYR A 27 27.21 12.45 18.98
C TYR A 27 28.13 11.43 19.68
N PRO A 28 28.43 11.56 20.99
CA PRO A 28 29.37 10.69 21.67
C PRO A 28 28.94 9.21 21.64
N TYR A 29 29.92 8.31 21.62
CA TYR A 29 29.70 6.85 21.68
C TYR A 29 28.78 6.29 20.59
N SER A 30 28.66 6.97 19.46
CA SER A 30 27.85 6.53 18.32
C SER A 30 28.71 6.34 17.07
N ARG A 31 28.42 5.26 16.33
CA ARG A 31 29.08 4.96 15.06
C ARG A 31 28.57 5.89 13.96
N ALA A 32 29.50 6.38 13.16
CA ALA A 32 29.19 7.22 12.01
C ALA A 32 28.76 6.36 10.82
N GLU A 33 27.63 6.73 10.21
CA GLU A 33 27.00 6.09 9.08
C GLU A 33 26.83 7.09 7.93
N SER A 34 27.04 6.63 6.70
CA SER A 34 26.78 7.44 5.51
C SER A 34 25.28 7.54 5.28
N PHE A 35 24.68 8.69 5.61
CA PHE A 35 23.25 8.92 5.38
C PHE A 35 22.89 8.71 3.90
N THR A 36 23.68 9.29 2.99
CA THR A 36 23.43 9.20 1.55
C THR A 36 23.40 7.75 1.06
N GLN A 37 24.35 6.92 1.50
CA GLN A 37 24.37 5.50 1.11
C GLN A 37 23.19 4.74 1.73
N ALA A 38 22.84 5.03 2.99
CA ALA A 38 21.79 4.32 3.69
C ALA A 38 20.39 4.55 3.10
N VAL A 39 20.14 5.72 2.50
CA VAL A 39 18.82 6.10 1.95
C VAL A 39 18.68 5.92 0.44
N THR A 40 19.76 5.56 -0.26
CA THR A 40 19.74 5.33 -1.71
C THR A 40 19.06 4.01 -2.04
N ASP A 41 18.08 4.04 -2.95
CA ASP A 41 17.35 2.88 -3.45
C ASP A 41 16.85 3.14 -4.88
N ALA A 42 16.05 2.22 -5.44
CA ALA A 42 15.52 2.32 -6.80
C ALA A 42 14.52 3.47 -7.01
N SER A 43 13.92 4.01 -5.95
CA SER A 43 12.93 5.10 -6.01
C SER A 43 13.55 6.49 -5.89
N ALA A 44 14.71 6.60 -5.24
CA ALA A 44 15.33 7.88 -4.90
C ALA A 44 16.83 7.89 -5.22
N ALA A 45 17.21 8.70 -6.22
CA ALA A 45 18.55 9.25 -6.30
C ALA A 45 18.58 10.53 -5.45
N ASN A 46 19.17 10.49 -4.25
CA ASN A 46 19.22 11.67 -3.39
C ASN A 46 20.18 12.72 -4.02
N PRO A 47 19.69 13.88 -4.48
CA PRO A 47 20.54 14.87 -5.16
C PRO A 47 21.44 15.65 -4.19
N PHE A 48 21.19 15.53 -2.88
CA PHE A 48 21.97 16.23 -1.85
C PHE A 48 22.84 15.23 -1.08
N ALA A 49 24.13 15.19 -1.42
CA ALA A 49 25.12 14.47 -0.65
C ALA A 49 25.14 15.02 0.78
N ARG A 50 24.62 14.25 1.74
CA ARG A 50 24.82 14.52 3.16
C ARG A 50 26.03 13.73 3.65
N ASN A 51 26.81 14.40 4.49
CA ASN A 51 27.98 13.84 5.14
C ASN A 51 27.59 12.70 6.11
N SER A 52 28.61 12.00 6.62
CA SER A 52 28.46 11.01 7.66
C SER A 52 27.73 11.58 8.89
N ILE A 53 26.73 10.86 9.39
CA ILE A 53 25.98 11.20 10.61
C ILE A 53 26.12 10.06 11.61
N ASN A 54 26.10 10.38 12.90
CA ASN A 54 26.04 9.39 13.97
C ASN A 54 24.87 9.65 14.93
N TYR A 55 23.98 10.56 14.56
CA TYR A 55 22.73 10.85 15.27
C TYR A 55 21.68 11.31 14.27
N ILE A 56 20.46 10.79 14.42
CA ILE A 56 19.29 11.23 13.68
C ILE A 56 18.03 11.04 14.55
N ARG A 57 17.15 12.04 14.55
CA ARG A 57 15.80 11.96 15.12
C ARG A 57 14.80 12.64 14.19
N ASN A 58 13.60 12.07 14.11
CA ASN A 58 12.47 12.66 13.40
C ASN A 58 11.76 13.67 14.29
N SER A 59 12.42 14.80 14.51
CA SER A 59 12.06 15.73 15.58
C SER A 59 11.05 16.80 15.17
N VAL A 60 10.86 17.01 13.87
CA VAL A 60 9.95 18.05 13.35
C VAL A 60 9.01 17.46 12.31
N LYS A 61 7.73 17.83 12.38
CA LYS A 61 6.78 17.70 11.26
C LYS A 61 6.52 19.09 10.71
N ALA A 62 6.79 19.30 9.43
CA ALA A 62 6.45 20.54 8.75
C ALA A 62 5.20 20.32 7.91
N THR A 63 4.31 21.32 7.90
CA THR A 63 3.16 21.36 7.00
C THR A 63 3.25 22.58 6.10
N VAL A 64 2.94 22.43 4.81
CA VAL A 64 2.84 23.52 3.84
C VAL A 64 1.45 23.51 3.23
N ASP A 65 0.66 24.53 3.49
CA ASP A 65 -0.67 24.69 2.90
C ASP A 65 -0.54 24.98 1.39
N ALA A 66 -1.23 24.20 0.56
CA ALA A 66 -1.10 24.29 -0.89
C ALA A 66 -1.75 25.54 -1.51
N TYR A 67 -2.60 26.26 -0.77
CA TYR A 67 -3.33 27.42 -1.27
C TYR A 67 -2.66 28.75 -0.92
N ASP A 68 -2.10 28.87 0.28
CA ASP A 68 -1.48 30.13 0.75
C ASP A 68 0.03 30.01 1.02
N GLY A 69 0.60 28.80 0.96
CA GLY A 69 2.02 28.56 1.20
C GLY A 69 2.42 28.67 2.67
N LYS A 70 1.48 28.77 3.61
CA LYS A 70 1.76 28.87 5.04
C LYS A 70 2.51 27.63 5.51
N VAL A 71 3.70 27.85 6.05
CA VAL A 71 4.52 26.81 6.68
C VAL A 71 4.26 26.80 8.19
N THR A 72 3.99 25.62 8.73
CA THR A 72 3.90 25.41 10.18
C THR A 72 4.85 24.28 10.56
N LEU A 73 5.64 24.47 11.63
CA LEU A 73 6.59 23.48 12.12
C LEU A 73 6.11 22.99 13.49
N TYR A 74 5.96 21.67 13.65
CA TYR A 74 5.58 21.03 14.90
C TYR A 74 6.76 20.28 15.51
N ALA A 75 7.00 20.48 16.80
CA ALA A 75 8.03 19.81 17.60
C ALA A 75 7.61 18.37 17.94
N TRP A 76 7.80 17.45 17.00
CA TRP A 76 7.35 16.05 17.06
C TRP A 76 8.01 15.22 18.17
N ASP A 77 9.33 15.34 18.34
CA ASP A 77 10.08 14.68 19.43
C ASP A 77 10.58 15.75 20.41
N ASP A 78 9.73 16.14 21.37
CA ASP A 78 10.03 17.16 22.37
C ASP A 78 11.15 16.76 23.36
N LYS A 79 11.54 15.48 23.35
CA LYS A 79 12.65 14.93 24.14
C LYS A 79 13.99 15.01 23.42
N ASP A 80 14.02 15.39 22.14
CA ASP A 80 15.26 15.54 21.40
C ASP A 80 16.07 16.76 21.92
N PRO A 81 17.28 16.55 22.49
CA PRO A 81 18.11 17.63 23.00
C PRO A 81 18.59 18.63 21.93
N ILE A 82 18.74 18.18 20.68
CA ILE A 82 19.11 19.06 19.56
C ILE A 82 17.89 19.95 19.23
N LEU A 83 16.69 19.38 19.12
CA LEU A 83 15.47 20.17 18.91
C LEU A 83 15.25 21.18 20.03
N GLN A 84 15.40 20.76 21.29
CA GLN A 84 15.29 21.65 22.45
C GLN A 84 16.28 22.82 22.40
N SER A 85 17.47 22.59 21.84
CA SER A 85 18.47 23.66 21.64
C SER A 85 18.03 24.64 20.55
N TRP A 86 17.51 24.14 19.43
CA TRP A 86 16.93 24.98 18.37
C TRP A 86 15.73 25.81 18.87
N ALA A 87 14.84 25.19 19.65
CA ALA A 87 13.68 25.87 20.23
C ALA A 87 14.07 27.03 21.18
N LYS A 88 15.21 26.94 21.87
CA LYS A 88 15.74 28.03 22.71
C LYS A 88 16.32 29.18 21.90
N ILE A 89 16.93 28.90 20.74
CA ILE A 89 17.55 29.92 19.88
C ILE A 89 16.49 30.66 19.06
N PHE A 90 15.47 29.93 18.59
CA PHE A 90 14.38 30.46 17.77
C PHE A 90 13.04 30.26 18.47
N PRO A 91 12.75 31.06 19.51
CA PRO A 91 11.44 31.01 20.16
C PRO A 91 10.33 31.25 19.14
N ASP A 92 9.15 30.67 19.39
CA ASP A 92 7.93 30.80 18.59
C ASP A 92 7.98 30.23 17.15
N THR A 93 9.09 29.65 16.73
CA THR A 93 9.22 29.03 15.39
C THR A 93 8.63 27.61 15.33
N LEU A 94 8.54 26.94 16.49
CA LEU A 94 8.01 25.59 16.63
C LEU A 94 6.73 25.60 17.45
N LYS A 95 5.70 24.94 16.92
CA LYS A 95 4.47 24.62 17.65
C LYS A 95 4.61 23.29 18.39
N PRO A 96 4.00 23.13 19.57
CA PRO A 96 3.92 21.83 20.22
C PRO A 96 3.01 20.88 19.44
N VAL A 97 3.23 19.57 19.56
CA VAL A 97 2.34 18.55 18.99
C VAL A 97 0.92 18.68 19.51
N SER A 98 0.72 19.20 20.73
CA SER A 98 -0.61 19.47 21.30
C SER A 98 -1.48 20.42 20.45
N GLU A 99 -0.89 21.17 19.50
CA GLU A 99 -1.61 22.02 18.54
C GLU A 99 -1.92 21.33 17.20
N MET A 100 -1.49 20.09 16.99
CA MET A 100 -1.84 19.31 15.79
C MET A 100 -3.28 18.81 15.89
N SER A 101 -4.12 19.11 14.88
CA SER A 101 -5.48 18.56 14.80
C SER A 101 -5.45 17.05 14.62
N GLY A 102 -6.49 16.36 15.08
CA GLY A 102 -6.66 14.92 14.92
C GLY A 102 -6.68 14.48 13.45
N ASP A 103 -7.19 15.34 12.57
CA ASP A 103 -7.18 15.13 11.12
C ASP A 103 -5.75 15.16 10.55
N LEU A 104 -4.93 16.14 10.98
CA LEU A 104 -3.51 16.16 10.64
C LEU A 104 -2.78 14.94 11.20
N MET A 105 -3.06 14.57 12.46
CA MET A 105 -2.47 13.41 13.13
C MET A 105 -2.77 12.11 12.37
N ALA A 106 -4.00 11.92 11.88
CA ALA A 106 -4.42 10.74 11.14
C ALA A 106 -3.64 10.52 9.82
N HIS A 107 -3.01 11.57 9.31
CA HIS A 107 -2.20 11.53 8.10
C HIS A 107 -0.69 11.40 8.35
N VAL A 108 -0.22 11.55 9.59
CA VAL A 108 1.21 11.42 9.88
C VAL A 108 1.65 9.97 9.71
N ARG A 109 2.67 9.75 8.86
CA ARG A 109 3.31 8.44 8.64
C ARG A 109 4.76 8.43 9.12
N TYR A 110 5.28 7.24 9.45
CA TYR A 110 6.68 7.08 9.82
C TYR A 110 7.59 7.33 8.61
N PRO A 111 8.68 8.11 8.73
CA PRO A 111 9.35 8.64 7.55
C PRO A 111 10.36 7.66 6.95
N THR A 112 10.47 7.70 5.62
CA THR A 112 11.16 6.66 4.86
C THR A 112 12.67 6.69 5.02
N ASP A 113 13.30 7.88 5.02
CA ASP A 113 14.76 7.99 5.11
C ASP A 113 15.27 7.53 6.49
N LEU A 114 14.59 7.89 7.57
CA LEU A 114 14.92 7.39 8.91
C LEU A 114 14.79 5.88 8.97
N PHE A 115 13.72 5.33 8.41
CA PHE A 115 13.50 3.89 8.36
C PHE A 115 14.59 3.18 7.55
N LYS A 116 15.03 3.74 6.41
CA LYS A 116 16.13 3.20 5.60
C LYS A 116 17.46 3.21 6.37
N VAL A 117 17.75 4.27 7.13
CA VAL A 117 18.94 4.33 8.02
C VAL A 117 18.86 3.24 9.09
N GLN A 118 17.73 3.11 9.78
CA GLN A 118 17.52 2.09 10.81
C GLN A 118 17.62 0.67 10.24
N ARG A 119 17.03 0.44 9.06
CA ARG A 119 17.12 -0.80 8.29
C ARG A 119 18.57 -1.17 7.97
N SER A 120 19.36 -0.20 7.50
CA SER A 120 20.77 -0.40 7.17
C SER A 120 21.59 -0.82 8.40
N ILE A 121 21.38 -0.12 9.53
CA ILE A 121 22.04 -0.44 10.81
C ILE A 121 21.65 -1.84 11.28
N LEU A 122 20.35 -2.14 11.30
CA LEU A 122 19.83 -3.44 11.76
C LEU A 122 20.34 -4.61 10.91
N GLY A 123 20.65 -4.41 9.62
CA GLY A 123 21.23 -5.46 8.79
C GLY A 123 22.52 -6.06 9.34
N THR A 124 23.28 -5.33 10.17
CA THR A 124 24.50 -5.84 10.82
C THR A 124 24.33 -6.00 12.34
N TYR A 125 23.62 -5.08 12.99
CA TYR A 125 23.57 -4.97 14.45
C TYR A 125 22.49 -5.81 15.14
N HIS A 126 21.67 -6.55 14.38
CA HIS A 126 20.78 -7.55 14.96
C HIS A 126 21.54 -8.78 15.48
N VAL A 127 22.76 -9.02 14.98
CA VAL A 127 23.63 -10.12 15.40
C VAL A 127 24.32 -9.76 16.72
N SER A 128 23.99 -10.50 17.78
CA SER A 128 24.56 -10.28 19.11
C SER A 128 25.74 -11.19 19.44
N ASP A 129 25.92 -12.31 18.72
CA ASP A 129 27.08 -13.19 18.92
C ASP A 129 28.36 -12.53 18.36
N PRO A 130 29.44 -12.39 19.16
CA PRO A 130 30.65 -11.72 18.71
C PRO A 130 31.37 -12.40 17.54
N GLY A 131 31.34 -13.73 17.48
CA GLY A 131 31.97 -14.52 16.42
C GLY A 131 31.26 -14.30 15.09
N SER A 132 29.94 -14.48 15.08
CA SER A 132 29.09 -14.26 13.91
C SER A 132 29.09 -12.80 13.46
N PHE A 133 29.13 -11.85 14.41
CA PHE A 133 29.26 -10.43 14.09
C PHE A 133 30.59 -10.12 13.41
N TYR A 134 31.70 -10.68 13.91
CA TYR A 134 33.03 -10.47 13.34
C TYR A 134 33.17 -11.10 11.96
N SER A 135 32.64 -12.31 11.76
CA SER A 135 32.68 -13.01 10.47
C SER A 135 31.67 -12.48 9.44
N GLN A 136 30.68 -11.69 9.88
CA GLN A 136 29.52 -11.23 9.09
C GLN A 136 28.69 -12.37 8.48
N GLU A 137 28.77 -13.58 9.04
CA GLU A 137 28.11 -14.76 8.48
C GLU A 137 26.58 -14.69 8.51
N ASP A 138 26.01 -13.96 9.48
CA ASP A 138 24.57 -13.66 9.56
C ASP A 138 24.27 -12.17 9.35
N ALA A 139 25.14 -11.46 8.62
CA ALA A 139 24.81 -10.11 8.19
C ALA A 139 23.72 -10.17 7.11
N TRP A 140 22.78 -9.24 7.15
CA TRP A 140 21.67 -9.12 6.21
C TRP A 140 21.76 -7.82 5.41
N MET A 141 21.09 -7.80 4.26
CA MET A 141 20.94 -6.63 3.40
C MET A 141 19.52 -6.53 2.86
N THR A 142 19.16 -5.33 2.40
CA THR A 142 17.96 -5.13 1.60
C THR A 142 18.14 -5.84 0.25
N PRO A 143 17.11 -6.55 -0.27
CA PRO A 143 17.19 -7.11 -1.60
C PRO A 143 17.36 -6.02 -2.67
N ASN A 144 18.02 -6.37 -3.77
CA ASN A 144 17.97 -5.55 -4.97
C ASN A 144 16.52 -5.47 -5.46
N ASP A 145 16.14 -4.31 -5.97
CA ASP A 145 14.87 -4.14 -6.67
C ASP A 145 14.91 -4.98 -7.96
N PRO A 146 14.04 -6.01 -8.09
CA PRO A 146 14.10 -6.92 -9.21
C PRO A 146 13.52 -6.34 -10.51
N VAL A 147 12.85 -5.18 -10.47
CA VAL A 147 12.32 -4.49 -11.65
C VAL A 147 13.08 -3.23 -12.03
N SER A 148 14.03 -2.80 -11.18
CA SER A 148 14.85 -1.64 -11.47
C SER A 148 15.76 -1.89 -12.68
N GLY A 149 15.86 -0.90 -13.57
CA GLY A 149 16.83 -0.91 -14.66
C GLY A 149 18.26 -0.58 -14.21
N VAL A 150 18.47 -0.29 -12.92
CA VAL A 150 19.76 0.06 -12.33
C VAL A 150 20.29 -1.12 -11.54
N THR A 151 21.38 -1.72 -12.01
CA THR A 151 22.05 -2.84 -11.34
C THR A 151 22.44 -2.47 -9.92
N GLY A 152 22.02 -3.29 -8.94
CA GLY A 152 22.35 -3.10 -7.53
C GLY A 152 21.51 -2.03 -6.81
N ALA A 153 20.51 -1.44 -7.47
CA ALA A 153 19.56 -0.57 -6.78
C ALA A 153 18.76 -1.40 -5.76
N LEU A 154 18.69 -0.93 -4.51
CA LEU A 154 17.97 -1.61 -3.44
C LEU A 154 16.47 -1.40 -3.58
N GLN A 155 15.67 -2.34 -3.08
CA GLN A 155 14.22 -2.18 -3.03
C GLN A 155 13.83 -1.10 -2.00
N PRO A 156 13.01 -0.11 -2.38
CA PRO A 156 12.49 0.87 -1.43
C PRO A 156 11.55 0.20 -0.42
N PRO A 157 11.46 0.71 0.83
CA PRO A 157 10.41 0.29 1.73
C PRO A 157 9.05 0.80 1.20
N TYR A 158 7.98 0.11 1.55
CA TYR A 158 6.63 0.46 1.10
C TYR A 158 5.63 0.40 2.25
N TYR A 159 4.62 1.26 2.18
CA TYR A 159 3.58 1.32 3.18
C TYR A 159 2.49 0.28 2.92
N LEU A 160 2.02 -0.37 3.98
CA LEU A 160 0.96 -1.37 3.96
C LEU A 160 0.07 -1.21 5.19
N THR A 161 -1.21 -1.47 5.04
CA THR A 161 -2.08 -1.74 6.19
C THR A 161 -2.01 -3.22 6.49
N MET A 162 -1.43 -3.59 7.62
CA MET A 162 -1.20 -4.99 7.96
C MET A 162 -1.27 -5.25 9.45
N GLN A 163 -1.67 -6.47 9.83
CA GLN A 163 -1.57 -6.94 11.19
C GLN A 163 -0.29 -7.77 11.34
N VAL A 164 0.64 -7.29 12.15
CA VAL A 164 1.88 -8.00 12.45
C VAL A 164 1.70 -8.93 13.65
N PRO A 165 2.45 -10.05 13.73
CA PRO A 165 2.41 -10.92 14.91
C PRO A 165 2.62 -10.14 16.22
N GLY A 166 1.76 -10.42 17.21
CA GLY A 166 1.79 -9.75 18.51
C GLY A 166 0.96 -8.45 18.59
N THR A 167 0.31 -8.02 17.50
CA THR A 167 -0.69 -6.94 17.54
C THR A 167 -2.12 -7.47 17.43
N ASN A 168 -3.07 -6.71 18.00
CA ASN A 168 -4.48 -7.10 18.04
C ASN A 168 -5.32 -6.51 16.89
N ALA A 169 -4.73 -5.62 16.09
CA ALA A 169 -5.39 -4.94 14.98
C ALA A 169 -4.38 -4.65 13.86
N PRO A 170 -4.84 -4.51 12.61
CA PRO A 170 -4.01 -4.00 11.53
C PRO A 170 -3.67 -2.52 11.76
N ALA A 171 -2.47 -2.12 11.36
CA ALA A 171 -2.00 -0.75 11.42
C ALA A 171 -1.34 -0.35 10.09
N TYR A 172 -1.47 0.92 9.71
CA TYR A 172 -0.69 1.47 8.61
C TYR A 172 0.79 1.46 8.99
N SER A 173 1.61 0.79 8.19
CA SER A 173 2.98 0.43 8.57
C SER A 173 3.93 0.56 7.39
N LEU A 174 5.17 0.96 7.65
CA LEU A 174 6.25 0.97 6.67
C LEU A 174 7.01 -0.36 6.75
N TYR A 175 7.17 -1.03 5.61
CA TYR A 175 7.62 -2.41 5.54
C TYR A 175 8.85 -2.58 4.63
N THR A 176 9.74 -3.50 4.97
CA THR A 176 10.88 -3.92 4.15
C THR A 176 11.27 -5.37 4.44
N THR A 177 11.87 -6.04 3.47
CA THR A 177 12.41 -7.40 3.63
C THR A 177 13.94 -7.40 3.74
N TYR A 178 14.49 -8.52 4.23
CA TYR A 178 15.92 -8.80 4.30
C TYR A 178 16.27 -10.10 3.59
N ILE A 179 17.44 -10.11 2.96
CA ILE A 179 18.13 -11.28 2.43
C ILE A 179 19.54 -11.35 3.05
N PRO A 180 20.23 -12.52 3.02
CA PRO A 180 21.63 -12.60 3.42
C PRO A 180 22.48 -11.57 2.68
N LYS A 181 23.41 -10.94 3.40
CA LYS A 181 24.36 -10.02 2.81
C LYS A 181 25.22 -10.77 1.79
N SER A 182 25.28 -10.25 0.58
CA SER A 182 26.16 -10.74 -0.48
C SER A 182 26.99 -9.58 -1.02
N THR A 183 28.26 -9.85 -1.32
CA THR A 183 29.19 -8.90 -1.93
C THR A 183 29.42 -9.16 -3.42
N GLY A 184 28.74 -10.15 -4.02
CA GLY A 184 28.84 -10.52 -5.43
C GLY A 184 27.49 -10.73 -6.14
N GLU A 185 27.53 -10.96 -7.45
CA GLU A 185 26.33 -11.08 -8.31
C GLU A 185 25.41 -12.26 -7.92
N ALA A 186 25.98 -13.34 -7.40
CA ALA A 186 25.23 -14.47 -6.86
C ALA A 186 24.84 -14.21 -5.39
N SER A 187 23.83 -13.38 -5.18
CA SER A 187 23.20 -13.29 -3.85
C SER A 187 22.31 -14.51 -3.62
N ARG A 188 22.41 -15.14 -2.44
CA ARG A 188 21.43 -16.12 -1.96
C ARG A 188 20.15 -15.34 -1.66
N ASN A 189 19.37 -15.06 -2.71
CA ASN A 189 18.20 -14.19 -2.66
C ASN A 189 17.00 -14.95 -2.06
N VAL A 190 17.18 -15.41 -0.82
CA VAL A 190 16.20 -16.06 0.04
C VAL A 190 15.93 -15.13 1.23
N LEU A 191 14.71 -15.11 1.71
CA LEU A 191 14.33 -14.19 2.79
C LEU A 191 14.87 -14.67 4.14
N LYS A 192 15.38 -13.71 4.90
CA LYS A 192 15.82 -13.88 6.30
C LYS A 192 14.82 -13.32 7.30
N GLY A 193 14.05 -12.32 6.89
CA GLY A 193 13.11 -11.64 7.75
C GLY A 193 12.53 -10.40 7.10
N TYR A 194 11.73 -9.68 7.88
CA TYR A 194 11.20 -8.38 7.50
C TYR A 194 11.17 -7.46 8.71
N LEU A 195 11.25 -6.16 8.44
CA LEU A 195 11.16 -5.10 9.43
C LEU A 195 9.93 -4.25 9.13
N VAL A 196 9.21 -3.93 10.19
CA VAL A 196 8.00 -3.10 10.13
C VAL A 196 8.14 -1.94 11.10
N ALA A 197 7.81 -0.72 10.64
CA ALA A 197 7.62 0.44 11.50
C ALA A 197 6.14 0.81 11.50
N ASP A 198 5.55 0.86 12.68
CA ASP A 198 4.20 1.38 12.85
C ASP A 198 4.14 2.85 12.41
N SER A 199 3.27 3.17 11.47
CA SER A 199 3.12 4.50 10.89
C SER A 199 1.82 5.18 11.32
N ASP A 200 1.01 4.56 12.19
CA ASP A 200 -0.25 5.14 12.64
C ASP A 200 -0.01 6.03 13.87
N ALA A 201 -0.02 7.34 13.64
CA ALA A 201 0.14 8.33 14.70
C ALA A 201 -1.12 8.51 15.57
N GLY A 202 -2.25 7.92 15.18
CA GLY A 202 -3.56 8.13 15.77
C GLY A 202 -4.29 9.35 15.20
N SER A 203 -5.56 9.52 15.59
CA SER A 203 -6.45 10.58 15.10
C SER A 203 -6.96 11.52 16.19
N VAL A 204 -6.32 11.50 17.36
CA VAL A 204 -6.68 12.35 18.51
C VAL A 204 -5.79 13.58 18.51
N ASP A 205 -6.40 14.76 18.63
CA ASP A 205 -5.72 16.06 18.71
C ASP A 205 -4.49 15.99 19.61
N GLY A 206 -3.34 16.25 19.00
CA GLY A 206 -2.04 16.34 19.63
C GLY A 206 -1.58 15.15 20.48
N LYS A 207 -2.20 13.97 20.31
CA LYS A 207 -1.83 12.76 21.05
C LYS A 207 -1.25 11.71 20.11
N ILE A 208 0.08 11.56 20.18
CA ILE A 208 0.81 10.52 19.44
C ILE A 208 0.43 9.15 20.00
N SER A 209 0.02 8.23 19.12
CA SER A 209 -0.20 6.82 19.42
C SER A 209 1.02 6.21 20.10
N SER A 210 0.80 5.36 21.12
CA SER A 210 1.89 4.62 21.77
C SER A 210 2.52 3.57 20.85
N GLU A 211 1.86 3.22 19.75
CA GLU A 211 2.40 2.29 18.77
C GLU A 211 3.26 2.96 17.71
N TYR A 212 3.03 4.25 17.42
CA TYR A 212 3.73 4.99 16.38
C TYR A 212 5.26 4.87 16.50
N GLY A 213 5.90 4.51 15.40
CA GLY A 213 7.35 4.37 15.31
C GLY A 213 7.93 3.15 16.02
N LYS A 214 7.11 2.25 16.58
CA LYS A 214 7.61 0.95 17.07
C LYS A 214 8.11 0.11 15.91
N LEU A 215 9.40 -0.19 15.96
CA LEU A 215 10.05 -1.12 15.04
C LEU A 215 9.85 -2.56 15.52
N ARG A 216 9.42 -3.42 14.59
CA ARG A 216 9.25 -4.86 14.82
C ARG A 216 10.05 -5.60 13.75
N LEU A 217 11.12 -6.26 14.18
CA LEU A 217 11.94 -7.14 13.33
C LEU A 217 11.44 -8.57 13.50
N LEU A 218 11.07 -9.22 12.40
CA LEU A 218 10.61 -10.60 12.40
C LEU A 218 11.60 -11.45 11.62
N ASN A 219 12.18 -12.41 12.33
CA ASN A 219 13.16 -13.34 11.79
C ASN A 219 12.43 -14.60 11.31
N LEU A 220 12.75 -15.03 10.09
CA LEU A 220 12.27 -16.30 9.57
C LEU A 220 13.14 -17.44 10.11
N PRO A 221 12.56 -18.60 10.46
CA PRO A 221 13.35 -19.75 10.90
C PRO A 221 14.35 -20.18 9.82
N GLU A 222 15.57 -20.54 10.22
CA GLU A 222 16.62 -20.97 9.27
C GLU A 222 16.25 -22.22 8.46
N SER A 223 15.36 -23.05 8.98
CA SER A 223 14.81 -24.22 8.28
C SER A 223 13.83 -23.86 7.16
N THR A 224 13.33 -22.62 7.12
CA THR A 224 12.33 -22.17 6.16
C THR A 224 13.00 -21.35 5.07
N ILE A 225 13.10 -21.93 3.87
CA ILE A 225 13.67 -21.24 2.71
C ILE A 225 12.53 -20.59 1.94
N LEU A 226 12.33 -19.29 2.16
CA LEU A 226 11.36 -18.49 1.41
C LEU A 226 12.07 -17.71 0.30
N PRO A 227 11.54 -17.68 -0.93
CA PRO A 227 12.19 -17.00 -2.04
C PRO A 227 12.20 -15.48 -1.81
N GLY A 228 13.33 -14.83 -2.06
CA GLY A 228 13.39 -13.36 -2.05
C GLY A 228 12.83 -12.74 -3.34
N PRO A 229 12.64 -11.42 -3.37
CA PRO A 229 12.06 -10.72 -4.53
C PRO A 229 12.73 -11.05 -5.86
N GLY A 230 14.05 -11.21 -5.89
CA GLY A 230 14.77 -11.56 -7.12
C GLY A 230 14.51 -12.98 -7.62
N GLN A 231 14.30 -13.95 -6.71
CA GLN A 231 13.94 -15.32 -7.12
C GLN A 231 12.52 -15.38 -7.67
N VAL A 232 11.57 -14.68 -7.03
CA VAL A 232 10.18 -14.63 -7.50
C VAL A 232 10.08 -13.92 -8.84
N GLN A 233 10.81 -12.81 -9.04
CA GLN A 233 10.85 -12.15 -10.34
C GLN A 233 11.43 -13.06 -11.43
N ASN A 234 12.47 -13.84 -11.11
CA ASN A 234 13.00 -14.82 -12.04
C ASN A 234 11.96 -15.89 -12.37
N ALA A 235 11.25 -16.42 -11.36
CA ALA A 235 10.17 -17.39 -11.55
C ALA A 235 9.08 -16.83 -12.48
N PHE A 236 8.60 -15.60 -12.26
CA PHE A 236 7.67 -14.91 -13.17
C PHE A 236 8.22 -14.78 -14.59
N SER A 237 9.50 -14.45 -14.73
CA SER A 237 10.13 -14.24 -16.03
C SER A 237 10.39 -15.54 -16.80
N THR A 238 10.51 -16.67 -16.09
CA THR A 238 10.71 -18.00 -16.67
C THR A 238 9.41 -18.78 -16.86
N ASP A 239 8.32 -18.32 -16.25
CA ASP A 239 7.01 -18.94 -16.45
C ASP A 239 6.57 -18.82 -17.92
N ALA A 240 6.16 -19.94 -18.50
CA ALA A 240 5.88 -20.03 -19.94
C ALA A 240 4.64 -19.24 -20.33
N GLU A 241 3.61 -19.22 -19.49
CA GLU A 241 2.37 -18.49 -19.76
C GLU A 241 2.56 -16.99 -19.61
N VAL A 242 3.21 -16.57 -18.52
CA VAL A 242 3.58 -15.17 -18.28
C VAL A 242 4.45 -14.67 -19.43
N SER A 243 5.50 -15.41 -19.81
CA SER A 243 6.39 -15.05 -20.91
C SER A 243 5.66 -14.89 -22.24
N ARG A 244 4.76 -15.83 -22.57
CA ARG A 244 3.96 -15.78 -23.79
C ARG A 244 3.07 -14.54 -23.83
N LEU A 245 2.34 -14.27 -22.74
CA LEU A 245 1.43 -13.13 -22.66
C LEU A 245 2.17 -11.79 -22.63
N LEU A 246 3.27 -11.67 -21.86
CA LEU A 246 4.09 -10.46 -21.86
C LEU A 246 4.67 -10.19 -23.25
N ASN A 247 5.09 -11.22 -23.99
CA ASN A 247 5.55 -11.05 -25.36
C ASN A 247 4.45 -10.56 -26.30
N ILE A 248 3.21 -11.03 -26.14
CA ILE A 248 2.05 -10.52 -26.87
C ILE A 248 1.77 -9.05 -26.51
N LEU A 249 1.81 -8.70 -25.21
CA LEU A 249 1.57 -7.33 -24.75
C LEU A 249 2.64 -6.33 -25.22
N ARG A 250 3.84 -6.82 -25.56
CA ARG A 250 4.93 -6.02 -26.16
C ARG A 250 4.81 -5.88 -27.68
N GLN A 251 3.89 -6.58 -28.34
CA GLN A 251 3.73 -6.46 -29.79
C GLN A 251 3.10 -5.13 -30.18
N GLY A 252 3.63 -4.51 -31.23
CA GLY A 252 3.14 -3.24 -31.75
C GLY A 252 3.79 -2.02 -31.09
N SER A 253 3.02 -0.95 -30.91
CA SER A 253 3.48 0.33 -30.37
C SER A 253 3.22 0.43 -28.86
N THR A 254 3.50 -0.64 -28.12
CA THR A 254 3.29 -0.74 -26.67
C THR A 254 4.58 -1.09 -25.93
N ARG A 255 4.73 -0.53 -24.75
CA ARG A 255 5.78 -0.83 -23.78
C ARG A 255 5.12 -1.46 -22.56
N VAL A 256 5.66 -2.59 -22.11
CA VAL A 256 5.29 -3.19 -20.82
C VAL A 256 6.13 -2.55 -19.72
N LEU A 257 5.46 -2.14 -18.65
CA LEU A 257 6.06 -1.60 -17.44
C LEU A 257 5.69 -2.53 -16.28
N ASN A 258 6.69 -3.17 -15.69
CA ASN A 258 6.48 -3.93 -14.46
C ASN A 258 6.45 -2.94 -13.29
N GLY A 259 5.39 -3.01 -12.48
CA GLY A 259 5.35 -2.29 -11.21
C GLY A 259 6.19 -2.97 -10.14
N ASN A 260 6.20 -2.36 -8.96
CA ASN A 260 6.95 -2.86 -7.82
C ASN A 260 6.47 -4.26 -7.40
N LEU A 261 7.42 -5.16 -7.16
CA LEU A 261 7.14 -6.48 -6.59
C LEU A 261 7.00 -6.34 -5.06
N LEU A 262 5.78 -6.48 -4.55
CA LEU A 262 5.48 -6.44 -3.12
C LEU A 262 5.56 -7.85 -2.52
N THR A 263 6.10 -7.97 -1.32
CA THR A 263 6.22 -9.22 -0.55
C THR A 263 5.42 -9.07 0.74
N LEU A 264 4.26 -9.73 0.80
CA LEU A 264 3.26 -9.53 1.84
C LEU A 264 3.17 -10.78 2.73
N PRO A 265 3.33 -10.66 4.07
CA PRO A 265 3.07 -11.77 4.98
C PRO A 265 1.56 -11.99 5.14
N VAL A 266 1.07 -13.13 4.65
CA VAL A 266 -0.36 -13.48 4.65
C VAL A 266 -0.54 -14.96 5.00
N GLY A 267 -1.49 -15.28 5.87
CA GLY A 267 -1.90 -16.67 6.14
C GLY A 267 -0.78 -17.60 6.64
N GLY A 268 0.25 -17.05 7.29
CA GLY A 268 1.43 -17.82 7.74
C GLY A 268 2.48 -18.09 6.65
N GLY A 269 2.30 -17.54 5.44
CA GLY A 269 3.27 -17.56 4.34
C GLY A 269 3.54 -16.17 3.78
N LEU A 270 4.10 -16.13 2.57
CA LEU A 270 4.38 -14.89 1.84
C LEU A 270 3.67 -14.91 0.49
N LEU A 271 2.87 -13.87 0.27
CA LEU A 271 2.21 -13.56 -0.99
C LEU A 271 3.06 -12.52 -1.73
N TYR A 272 3.35 -12.76 -3.00
CA TYR A 272 4.06 -11.81 -3.85
C TYR A 272 3.09 -11.23 -4.85
N VAL A 273 3.05 -9.90 -4.99
CA VAL A 273 2.12 -9.21 -5.88
C VAL A 273 2.89 -8.21 -6.73
N GLN A 274 2.70 -8.27 -8.05
CA GLN A 274 3.31 -7.36 -9.00
C GLN A 274 2.30 -6.93 -10.07
N PRO A 275 1.93 -5.63 -10.11
CA PRO A 275 1.13 -5.12 -11.20
C PRO A 275 1.97 -5.00 -12.49
N VAL A 276 1.34 -5.25 -13.63
CA VAL A 276 1.92 -5.12 -14.96
C VAL A 276 1.09 -4.12 -15.75
N TYR A 277 1.74 -3.02 -16.15
CA TYR A 277 1.13 -1.95 -16.92
C TYR A 277 1.56 -2.03 -18.38
N ILE A 278 0.70 -1.51 -19.26
CA ILE A 278 1.04 -1.23 -20.66
C ILE A 278 0.95 0.26 -20.92
N GLN A 279 1.86 0.78 -21.73
CA GLN A 279 1.87 2.17 -22.15
C GLN A 279 2.11 2.24 -23.66
N SER A 280 1.40 3.10 -24.38
CA SER A 280 1.71 3.34 -25.80
C SER A 280 3.06 4.04 -25.96
N THR A 281 3.80 3.73 -27.03
CA THR A 281 5.04 4.44 -27.38
C THR A 281 4.80 5.80 -28.06
N GLY A 282 3.55 6.23 -28.21
CA GLY A 282 3.20 7.57 -28.73
C GLY A 282 3.46 8.70 -27.73
N GLU A 283 3.39 9.95 -28.19
CA GLU A 283 3.74 11.15 -27.41
C GLU A 283 2.84 11.41 -26.20
N THR A 284 1.56 11.05 -26.30
CA THR A 284 0.59 11.19 -25.20
C THR A 284 0.15 9.81 -24.74
N SER A 285 0.83 9.26 -23.76
CA SER A 285 0.51 7.94 -23.22
C SER A 285 0.67 7.90 -21.71
N TYR A 286 -0.27 7.23 -21.06
CA TYR A 286 -0.24 6.96 -19.63
C TYR A 286 -0.23 5.44 -19.41
N PRO A 287 0.45 4.95 -18.35
CA PRO A 287 0.41 3.54 -17.99
C PRO A 287 -1.00 3.09 -17.63
N LEU A 288 -1.43 1.97 -18.22
CA LEU A 288 -2.70 1.30 -17.92
C LEU A 288 -2.41 -0.04 -17.27
N LEU A 289 -3.02 -0.31 -16.11
CA LEU A 289 -2.94 -1.63 -15.49
C LEU A 289 -3.54 -2.65 -16.44
N LYS A 290 -2.78 -3.69 -16.76
CA LYS A 290 -3.22 -4.72 -17.71
C LYS A 290 -3.34 -6.08 -17.06
N LYS A 291 -2.45 -6.41 -16.14
CA LYS A 291 -2.40 -7.68 -15.42
C LYS A 291 -1.84 -7.51 -14.02
N VAL A 292 -2.10 -8.49 -13.16
CA VAL A 292 -1.52 -8.64 -11.83
C VAL A 292 -0.89 -10.04 -11.73
N LEU A 293 0.42 -10.08 -11.48
CA LEU A 293 1.16 -11.29 -11.16
C LEU A 293 1.06 -11.55 -9.66
N VAL A 294 0.68 -12.77 -9.29
CA VAL A 294 0.62 -13.20 -7.89
C VAL A 294 1.35 -14.52 -7.73
N ALA A 295 2.17 -14.66 -6.69
CA ALA A 295 2.76 -15.93 -6.29
C ALA A 295 2.55 -16.24 -4.81
N PHE A 296 2.30 -17.52 -4.51
CA PHE A 296 2.28 -18.05 -3.15
C PHE A 296 2.74 -19.52 -3.16
N GLY A 297 3.82 -19.82 -2.44
CA GLY A 297 4.51 -21.11 -2.59
C GLY A 297 5.00 -21.30 -4.03
N ASP A 298 4.68 -22.45 -4.62
CA ASP A 298 5.08 -22.80 -6.00
C ASP A 298 4.03 -22.40 -7.06
N LYS A 299 2.93 -21.75 -6.64
CA LYS A 299 1.86 -21.34 -7.55
C LYS A 299 2.07 -19.92 -8.03
N ILE A 300 1.80 -19.69 -9.31
CA ILE A 300 1.80 -18.38 -9.96
C ILE A 300 0.44 -18.19 -10.64
N ALA A 301 -0.14 -17.00 -10.49
CA ALA A 301 -1.34 -16.56 -11.19
C ALA A 301 -1.05 -15.26 -11.94
N PHE A 302 -1.68 -15.06 -13.10
CA PHE A 302 -1.45 -13.89 -13.96
C PHE A 302 -2.74 -13.39 -14.60
N GLU A 303 -3.50 -12.63 -13.83
CA GLU A 303 -4.88 -12.26 -14.17
C GLU A 303 -5.08 -10.76 -14.37
N ASP A 304 -6.26 -10.33 -14.82
CA ASP A 304 -6.55 -8.92 -15.08
C ASP A 304 -6.69 -8.09 -13.78
N THR A 305 -7.02 -8.76 -12.67
CA THR A 305 -7.27 -8.17 -11.34
C THR A 305 -6.59 -9.00 -10.24
N LEU A 306 -6.33 -8.39 -9.09
CA LEU A 306 -5.83 -9.07 -7.91
C LEU A 306 -6.83 -10.10 -7.40
N ASP A 307 -8.12 -9.78 -7.37
CA ASP A 307 -9.18 -10.73 -6.99
C ASP A 307 -9.12 -12.01 -7.84
N GLN A 308 -9.10 -11.88 -9.16
CA GLN A 308 -8.98 -13.05 -10.05
C GLN A 308 -7.68 -13.82 -9.86
N ALA A 309 -6.57 -13.11 -9.63
CA ALA A 309 -5.28 -13.75 -9.40
C ALA A 309 -5.27 -14.55 -8.10
N LEU A 310 -5.87 -14.01 -7.03
CA LEU A 310 -6.03 -14.71 -5.74
C LEU A 310 -6.95 -15.92 -5.88
N ASP A 311 -8.08 -15.76 -6.57
CA ASP A 311 -9.02 -16.86 -6.80
C ASP A 311 -8.38 -18.01 -7.58
N THR A 312 -7.60 -17.68 -8.61
CA THR A 312 -6.83 -18.65 -9.40
C THR A 312 -5.79 -19.36 -8.55
N LEU A 313 -5.08 -18.63 -7.69
CA LEU A 313 -4.03 -19.17 -6.82
C LEU A 313 -4.59 -20.15 -5.77
N PHE A 314 -5.74 -19.82 -5.18
CA PHE A 314 -6.37 -20.61 -4.13
C PHE A 314 -7.44 -21.60 -4.63
N GLY A 315 -7.69 -21.65 -5.94
CA GLY A 315 -8.50 -22.68 -6.59
C GLY A 315 -10.01 -22.51 -6.39
N GLY A 316 -10.49 -21.28 -6.33
CA GLY A 316 -11.90 -20.94 -6.08
C GLY A 316 -12.04 -19.53 -5.54
N ASN A 317 -13.10 -19.24 -4.78
CA ASN A 317 -13.20 -17.97 -4.07
C ASN A 317 -12.14 -17.93 -2.96
N SER A 318 -11.16 -17.05 -3.10
CA SER A 318 -10.07 -16.84 -2.15
C SER A 318 -10.56 -16.30 -0.79
N GLY A 319 -11.80 -15.81 -0.71
CA GLY A 319 -12.38 -15.18 0.47
C GLY A 319 -11.80 -13.78 0.73
N ALA A 320 -10.91 -13.31 -0.13
CA ALA A 320 -10.40 -11.94 -0.13
C ALA A 320 -11.31 -11.07 -1.00
N ASP A 321 -11.56 -9.85 -0.53
CA ASP A 321 -12.12 -8.76 -1.32
C ASP A 321 -11.00 -7.74 -1.49
N ALA A 322 -10.33 -7.77 -2.65
CA ALA A 322 -9.28 -6.82 -2.99
C ALA A 322 -9.85 -5.50 -3.52
N GLY A 323 -11.17 -5.37 -3.65
CA GLY A 323 -11.85 -4.16 -4.11
C GLY A 323 -11.58 -3.81 -5.57
N ASP A 324 -10.94 -4.70 -6.33
CA ASP A 324 -10.62 -4.53 -7.76
C ASP A 324 -11.38 -5.51 -8.67
N GLY A 325 -12.17 -6.40 -8.08
CA GLY A 325 -13.13 -7.24 -8.76
C GLY A 325 -14.14 -6.40 -9.53
N ILE A 326 -14.11 -6.54 -10.85
CA ILE A 326 -15.31 -6.37 -11.68
C ILE A 326 -16.38 -7.33 -11.15
N PRO A 327 -17.63 -6.90 -10.88
CA PRO A 327 -18.66 -7.80 -10.40
C PRO A 327 -18.79 -8.97 -11.38
N SER A 328 -18.33 -10.14 -10.94
CA SER A 328 -18.36 -11.36 -11.72
C SER A 328 -19.81 -11.76 -11.95
N LEU A 329 -20.33 -11.52 -13.16
CA LEU A 329 -21.55 -12.15 -13.63
C LEU A 329 -21.22 -13.61 -14.01
N ASN A 330 -20.86 -14.42 -13.04
CA ASN A 330 -20.91 -15.88 -13.19
C ASN A 330 -22.25 -16.39 -12.62
N PRO A 331 -22.99 -17.21 -13.38
CA PRO A 331 -24.36 -17.61 -13.06
C PRO A 331 -24.35 -18.59 -11.88
N THR A 332 -24.62 -18.10 -10.68
CA THR A 332 -24.94 -18.98 -9.56
C THR A 332 -26.43 -19.29 -9.53
N THR A 333 -26.70 -20.55 -9.28
CA THR A 333 -28.00 -21.16 -9.06
C THR A 333 -28.84 -20.39 -8.03
N PRO A 334 -30.19 -20.44 -8.14
CA PRO A 334 -31.07 -19.58 -7.36
C PRO A 334 -31.05 -19.99 -5.88
N VAL A 335 -30.43 -19.15 -5.05
CA VAL A 335 -30.65 -19.15 -3.60
C VAL A 335 -31.63 -18.04 -3.24
N THR A 336 -32.69 -18.44 -2.56
CA THR A 336 -33.78 -17.64 -2.02
C THR A 336 -33.29 -16.40 -1.26
N PRO A 337 -33.83 -15.19 -1.53
CA PRO A 337 -33.41 -13.97 -0.84
C PRO A 337 -33.85 -13.96 0.63
N VAL A 338 -32.87 -13.93 1.55
CA VAL A 338 -33.06 -13.44 2.91
C VAL A 338 -32.92 -11.91 2.87
N VAL A 339 -33.88 -11.21 3.49
CA VAL A 339 -33.97 -9.75 3.58
C VAL A 339 -33.12 -9.23 4.75
N PRO A 340 -32.24 -8.23 4.55
CA PRO A 340 -31.77 -7.38 5.63
C PRO A 340 -32.31 -5.94 5.54
N GLY A 341 -32.94 -5.51 6.64
CA GLY A 341 -32.67 -4.22 7.32
C GLY A 341 -32.96 -2.91 6.58
N ALA A 342 -34.07 -2.28 6.95
CA ALA A 342 -34.49 -0.94 6.56
C ALA A 342 -33.58 0.21 7.07
N PRO A 343 -33.59 1.36 6.39
CA PRO A 343 -33.62 2.68 7.02
C PRO A 343 -35.05 3.22 7.05
N SER A 344 -35.44 3.72 8.22
CA SER A 344 -36.71 4.38 8.50
C SER A 344 -36.77 5.77 7.86
N ALA A 345 -37.70 6.00 6.92
CA ALA A 345 -38.33 7.30 6.65
C ALA A 345 -39.62 7.13 5.83
N GLY A 346 -40.77 7.48 6.44
CA GLY A 346 -42.05 7.81 5.78
C GLY A 346 -42.67 6.78 4.83
N THR A 347 -43.54 5.89 5.33
CA THR A 347 -44.35 4.98 4.52
C THR A 347 -45.43 5.71 3.73
N ASN A 348 -45.11 6.16 2.50
CA ASN A 348 -46.16 6.40 1.51
C ASN A 348 -46.59 5.04 0.92
N ALA A 349 -47.72 4.51 1.42
CA ALA A 349 -48.25 3.22 0.98
C ALA A 349 -48.53 3.17 -0.54
N ALA A 350 -48.91 4.30 -1.13
CA ALA A 350 -49.11 4.41 -2.57
C ALA A 350 -47.80 4.29 -3.34
N LEU A 351 -46.70 4.85 -2.82
CA LEU A 351 -45.37 4.70 -3.40
C LEU A 351 -44.89 3.24 -3.35
N GLN A 352 -45.10 2.56 -2.22
CA GLN A 352 -44.74 1.14 -2.10
C GLN A 352 -45.53 0.25 -3.07
N GLN A 353 -46.82 0.51 -3.23
CA GLN A 353 -47.67 -0.21 -4.17
C GLN A 353 -47.23 0.04 -5.63
N ALA A 354 -46.92 1.28 -5.98
CA ALA A 354 -46.43 1.65 -7.31
C ALA A 354 -45.09 0.97 -7.64
N LEU A 355 -44.15 0.92 -6.67
CA LEU A 355 -42.87 0.22 -6.83
C LEU A 355 -43.04 -1.30 -6.98
N GLN A 356 -44.00 -1.91 -6.28
CA GLN A 356 -44.32 -3.33 -6.46
C GLN A 356 -44.91 -3.61 -7.85
N GLN A 357 -45.81 -2.75 -8.33
CA GLN A 357 -46.40 -2.86 -9.67
C GLN A 357 -45.34 -2.69 -10.77
N ALA A 358 -44.38 -1.77 -10.59
CA ALA A 358 -43.27 -1.58 -11.52
C ALA A 358 -42.39 -2.84 -11.61
N ARG A 359 -42.07 -3.48 -10.48
CA ARG A 359 -41.31 -4.74 -10.46
C ARG A 359 -42.05 -5.88 -11.18
N ALA A 360 -43.36 -6.00 -10.93
CA ALA A 360 -44.18 -7.00 -11.61
C ALA A 360 -44.23 -6.78 -13.14
N ALA A 361 -44.33 -5.51 -13.56
CA ALA A 361 -44.35 -5.14 -14.97
C ALA A 361 -43.00 -5.40 -15.67
N ILE A 362 -41.87 -5.15 -15.00
CA ILE A 362 -40.53 -5.49 -15.51
C ILE A 362 -40.40 -7.00 -15.72
N SER A 363 -40.79 -7.80 -14.73
CA SER A 363 -40.73 -9.27 -14.85
C SER A 363 -41.64 -9.80 -15.97
N ALA A 364 -42.84 -9.25 -16.12
CA ALA A 364 -43.75 -9.60 -17.22
C ALA A 364 -43.18 -9.20 -18.59
N ARG A 365 -42.51 -8.05 -18.67
CA ARG A 365 -41.85 -7.55 -19.88
C ARG A 365 -40.67 -8.43 -20.29
N GLU A 366 -39.85 -8.88 -19.34
CA GLU A 366 -38.74 -9.81 -19.58
C GLU A 366 -39.25 -11.18 -20.04
N SER A 367 -40.32 -11.70 -19.43
CA SER A 367 -40.94 -12.96 -19.84
C SER A 367 -41.55 -12.87 -21.24
N ALA A 368 -42.19 -11.75 -21.58
CA ALA A 368 -42.73 -11.50 -22.91
C ALA A 368 -41.62 -11.36 -23.98
N LEU A 369 -40.49 -10.73 -23.62
CA LEU A 369 -39.32 -10.62 -24.49
C LEU A 369 -38.68 -11.99 -24.75
N ALA A 370 -38.55 -12.81 -23.70
CA ALA A 370 -37.98 -14.16 -23.82
C ALA A 370 -38.87 -15.12 -24.65
N SER A 371 -40.19 -14.92 -24.63
CA SER A 371 -41.15 -15.70 -25.41
C SER A 371 -41.45 -15.11 -26.80
N GLY A 372 -40.90 -13.93 -27.13
CA GLY A 372 -41.15 -13.23 -28.38
C GLY A 372 -42.58 -12.72 -28.56
N ASP A 373 -43.36 -12.63 -27.48
CA ASP A 373 -44.73 -12.13 -27.49
C ASP A 373 -44.77 -10.60 -27.39
N TRP A 374 -44.77 -9.94 -28.55
CA TRP A 374 -44.77 -8.48 -28.66
C TRP A 374 -46.06 -7.83 -28.13
N ALA A 375 -47.19 -8.54 -28.11
CA ALA A 375 -48.44 -8.00 -27.58
C ALA A 375 -48.43 -8.02 -26.04
N ALA A 376 -47.93 -9.10 -25.43
CA ALA A 376 -47.70 -9.17 -23.99
C ALA A 376 -46.62 -8.17 -23.55
N TYR A 377 -45.58 -7.98 -24.36
CA TYR A 377 -44.54 -6.98 -24.12
C TYR A 377 -45.10 -5.55 -24.08
N GLY A 378 -45.91 -5.18 -25.07
CA GLY A 378 -46.55 -3.86 -25.11
C GLY A 378 -47.49 -3.60 -23.93
N LYS A 379 -48.20 -4.64 -23.47
CA LYS A 379 -49.06 -4.57 -22.27
C LYS A 379 -48.24 -4.40 -20.98
N ALA A 380 -47.14 -5.13 -20.85
CA ALA A 380 -46.24 -5.04 -19.70
C ALA A 380 -45.51 -3.68 -19.65
N ASP A 381 -45.11 -3.15 -20.80
CA ASP A 381 -44.47 -1.83 -20.90
C ASP A 381 -45.44 -0.68 -20.54
N ALA A 382 -46.70 -0.77 -20.99
CA ALA A 382 -47.74 0.18 -20.58
C ALA A 382 -48.02 0.12 -19.06
N ALA A 383 -48.03 -1.08 -18.47
CA ALA A 383 -48.19 -1.27 -17.03
C ALA A 383 -47.00 -0.72 -16.23
N LEU A 384 -45.78 -0.85 -16.75
CA LEU A 384 -44.58 -0.26 -16.16
C LEU A 384 -44.65 1.26 -16.17
N LYS A 385 -45.04 1.85 -17.31
CA LYS A 385 -45.20 3.30 -17.43
C LYS A 385 -46.23 3.85 -16.43
N ALA A 386 -47.39 3.20 -16.32
CA ALA A 386 -48.43 3.59 -15.36
C ALA A 386 -47.95 3.47 -13.89
N ALA A 387 -47.18 2.42 -13.57
CA ALA A 387 -46.63 2.24 -12.22
C ALA A 387 -45.57 3.30 -11.88
N LEU A 388 -44.74 3.70 -12.85
CA LEU A 388 -43.76 4.77 -12.66
C LEU A 388 -44.44 6.15 -12.52
N GLU A 389 -45.47 6.44 -13.31
CA GLU A 389 -46.28 7.65 -13.16
C GLU A 389 -46.96 7.71 -11.78
N ALA A 390 -47.51 6.60 -11.30
CA ALA A 390 -48.07 6.49 -9.95
C ALA A 390 -47.02 6.67 -8.84
N ALA A 391 -45.80 6.16 -9.05
CA ALA A 391 -44.70 6.35 -8.10
C ALA A 391 -44.25 7.81 -8.03
N ILE A 392 -44.15 8.49 -9.17
CA ILE A 392 -43.80 9.92 -9.25
C ILE A 392 -44.90 10.77 -8.59
N ALA A 393 -46.17 10.46 -8.86
CA ALA A 393 -47.31 11.16 -8.23
C ALA A 393 -47.37 10.95 -6.71
N ALA A 394 -46.92 9.79 -6.21
CA ALA A 394 -46.85 9.48 -4.79
C ALA A 394 -45.55 9.97 -4.12
N SER A 395 -44.56 10.45 -4.87
CA SER A 395 -43.31 11.01 -4.31
C SER A 395 -43.35 12.53 -4.09
N ASN A 396 -44.37 13.20 -4.62
CA ASN A 396 -44.72 14.60 -4.32
C ASN A 396 -45.77 14.66 -3.21
#